data_AF-A0A7K1J8I9-F1
#
_entry.id   AF-A0A7K1J8I9-F1
#
_cell.length_a   1.000
_cell.length_b   1.000
_cell.length_c   1.000
_cell.angle_alpha   90.00
_cell.angle_beta   90.00
_cell.angle_gamma   90.00
#
_symmetry.space_group_name_H-M   'P 1'
#
loop_
_entity.id
_entity.type
_entity.pdbx_description
1 polymer ?
#
loop_
_entity_poly.entity_id
_entity_poly.type
_entity_poly.pdbx_seq_one_letter_code
_entity_poly.pdbx_strand_id
1 'polypeptide(L)'
;MPTSQSTTQTCPPVTDSSQDAPVMQLGAPTPGERRELGSVDRRMLAFLVKWAPYGQAPDEESFAEFGLRVDQVHTRCRGILQSTPAGFYSTVDRQLLVDAAQLLAVSSAPARRKRGV
;
A
#
# COMPACT_ATOMS: atom_id res chain seq x y z
N MET A 1 -39.18 28.73 -53.41
CA MET A 1 -40.50 28.05 -53.35
C MET A 1 -40.61 27.40 -51.97
N PRO A 2 -41.75 27.55 -51.29
CA PRO A 2 -41.94 27.49 -49.83
C PRO A 2 -42.05 26.02 -49.36
N THR A 3 -42.05 25.63 -48.08
CA THR A 3 -42.90 26.00 -46.93
C THR A 3 -42.35 25.27 -45.69
N SER A 4 -42.44 25.93 -44.53
CA SER A 4 -42.89 25.44 -43.20
C SER A 4 -42.39 24.06 -42.71
N GLN A 5 -41.96 23.86 -41.46
CA GLN A 5 -42.69 24.02 -40.19
C GLN A 5 -41.63 23.86 -39.06
N SER A 6 -41.38 24.83 -38.17
CA SER A 6 -42.02 25.05 -36.84
C SER A 6 -42.57 23.81 -36.14
N THR A 7 -42.32 23.66 -34.82
CA THR A 7 -43.30 23.28 -33.75
C THR A 7 -42.65 22.43 -32.61
N THR A 8 -42.41 23.11 -31.47
CA THR A 8 -42.71 22.69 -30.06
C THR A 8 -41.86 21.58 -29.45
N GLN A 9 -40.83 21.90 -28.64
CA GLN A 9 -40.90 22.06 -27.17
C GLN A 9 -41.99 21.22 -26.48
N THR A 10 -41.65 20.05 -25.94
CA THR A 10 -42.44 19.42 -24.86
C THR A 10 -41.51 18.61 -23.97
N CYS A 11 -41.19 19.19 -22.81
CA CYS A 11 -40.93 18.42 -21.59
C CYS A 11 -42.24 18.40 -20.79
N PRO A 12 -42.47 17.51 -19.82
CA PRO A 12 -42.05 16.11 -19.60
C PRO A 12 -43.28 15.19 -19.35
N PRO A 13 -43.11 13.88 -19.11
CA PRO A 13 -43.93 13.23 -18.09
C PRO A 13 -43.09 13.04 -16.82
N VAL A 14 -43.52 13.74 -15.77
CA VAL A 14 -43.18 13.41 -14.39
C VAL A 14 -43.75 12.02 -14.10
N THR A 15 -42.89 11.02 -14.01
CA THR A 15 -43.23 9.82 -13.24
C THR A 15 -42.52 9.97 -11.92
N ASP A 16 -43.29 10.50 -10.97
CA ASP A 16 -43.13 10.26 -9.55
C ASP A 16 -43.08 8.73 -9.35
N SER A 17 -41.87 8.21 -9.17
CA SER A 17 -41.67 6.92 -8.53
C SER A 17 -40.76 7.19 -7.35
N SER A 18 -41.41 7.82 -6.37
CA SER A 18 -41.03 7.79 -4.98
C SER A 18 -40.92 6.32 -4.56
N GLN A 19 -39.71 5.79 -4.53
CA GLN A 19 -39.38 4.61 -3.77
C GLN A 19 -38.03 4.82 -3.08
N ASP A 20 -38.15 5.27 -1.84
CA ASP A 20 -37.37 4.79 -0.70
C ASP A 20 -35.84 4.91 -0.82
N ALA A 21 -35.31 6.05 -0.37
CA ALA A 21 -34.04 6.02 0.36
C ALA A 21 -34.33 5.54 1.80
N PRO A 22 -33.37 5.01 2.58
CA PRO A 22 -31.92 4.91 2.34
C PRO A 22 -31.31 3.56 2.80
N VAL A 23 -30.29 3.04 2.13
CA VAL A 23 -29.23 2.35 2.89
C VAL A 23 -27.93 2.32 2.09
N MET A 24 -26.97 3.10 2.58
CA MET A 24 -25.58 2.70 2.75
C MET A 24 -25.14 1.50 1.89
N GLN A 25 -24.83 1.74 0.62
CA GLN A 25 -23.77 0.97 -0.05
C GLN A 25 -22.41 1.44 0.50
N LEU A 26 -22.28 1.40 1.83
CA LEU A 26 -21.01 1.05 2.42
C LEU A 26 -20.87 -0.42 2.06
N GLY A 27 -20.24 -0.71 0.92
CA GLY A 27 -19.65 -2.03 0.73
C GLY A 27 -18.77 -2.24 1.95
N ALA A 28 -19.30 -2.96 2.95
CA ALA A 28 -18.54 -3.33 4.11
C ALA A 28 -17.26 -3.97 3.55
N PRO A 29 -16.05 -3.50 3.91
CA PRO A 29 -14.86 -4.21 3.51
C PRO A 29 -15.04 -5.61 4.07
N THR A 30 -15.20 -6.59 3.18
CA THR A 30 -15.39 -8.00 3.53
C THR A 30 -14.34 -8.33 4.60
N PRO A 31 -14.73 -8.54 5.87
CA PRO A 31 -13.76 -8.80 6.91
C PRO A 31 -13.27 -10.24 6.73
N GLY A 32 -12.25 -10.41 5.89
CA GLY A 32 -11.74 -11.74 5.57
C GLY A 32 -10.80 -11.81 4.37
N GLU A 33 -10.81 -10.83 3.47
CA GLU A 33 -9.82 -10.80 2.39
C GLU A 33 -8.47 -10.34 2.93
N ARG A 34 -7.66 -11.31 3.33
CA ARG A 34 -6.26 -11.08 3.62
C ARG A 34 -5.62 -10.50 2.37
N ARG A 35 -5.05 -9.30 2.51
CA ARG A 35 -4.36 -8.63 1.42
C ARG A 35 -3.03 -9.34 1.18
N GLU A 36 -2.69 -9.53 -0.08
CA GLU A 36 -1.33 -9.95 -0.43
C GLU A 36 -0.44 -8.72 -0.51
N LEU A 37 0.83 -8.89 -0.13
CA LEU A 37 1.81 -7.85 -0.35
C LEU A 37 2.05 -7.71 -1.86
N GLY A 38 2.18 -6.48 -2.36
CA GLY A 38 2.54 -6.24 -3.75
C GLY A 38 3.85 -6.97 -4.11
N SER A 39 3.95 -7.53 -5.31
CA SER A 39 5.09 -8.36 -5.72
C SER A 39 6.44 -7.65 -5.55
N VAL A 40 6.50 -6.36 -5.85
CA VAL A 40 7.70 -5.51 -5.67
C VAL A 40 8.02 -5.32 -4.19
N ASP A 41 7.02 -4.97 -3.39
CA ASP A 41 7.18 -4.73 -1.95
C ASP A 41 7.63 -6.01 -1.24
N ARG A 42 7.08 -7.16 -1.65
CA ARG A 42 7.45 -8.47 -1.11
C ARG A 42 8.90 -8.79 -1.41
N ARG A 43 9.33 -8.50 -2.65
CA ARG A 43 10.72 -8.71 -3.09
C ARG A 43 11.69 -7.78 -2.34
N MET A 44 11.30 -6.53 -2.08
CA MET A 44 12.10 -5.60 -1.28
C MET A 44 12.28 -6.06 0.16
N LEU A 45 11.19 -6.48 0.83
CA LEU A 45 11.29 -7.01 2.19
C LEU A 45 12.09 -8.31 2.25
N ALA A 46 11.89 -9.22 1.28
CA ALA A 46 12.65 -10.45 1.17
C ALA A 46 14.14 -10.20 0.94
N PHE A 47 14.49 -9.19 0.14
CA PHE A 47 15.86 -8.78 -0.07
C PHE A 47 16.50 -8.27 1.22
N LEU A 48 15.80 -7.43 1.99
CA LEU A 48 16.26 -6.96 3.30
C LEU A 48 16.53 -8.12 4.27
N VAL A 49 15.60 -9.08 4.36
CA VAL A 49 15.74 -10.26 5.22
C VAL A 49 16.88 -11.17 4.75
N LYS A 50 17.07 -11.33 3.44
CA LYS A 50 18.17 -12.11 2.86
C LYS A 50 19.55 -11.54 3.24
N TRP A 51 19.67 -10.21 3.30
CA TRP A 51 20.92 -9.53 3.59
C TRP A 51 21.23 -9.36 5.08
N ALA A 52 20.23 -9.57 5.95
CA ALA A 52 20.36 -9.50 7.40
C ALA A 52 21.60 -10.21 8.00
N PRO A 53 21.91 -11.49 7.67
CA PRO A 53 23.07 -12.18 8.25
C PRO A 53 24.42 -11.57 7.83
N TYR A 54 24.45 -10.79 6.76
CA TYR A 54 25.63 -10.11 6.24
C TYR A 54 25.67 -8.63 6.66
N GLY A 55 24.69 -8.16 7.45
CA GLY A 55 24.55 -6.79 7.91
C GLY A 55 23.56 -5.99 7.07
N GLN A 56 24.01 -5.51 5.91
CA GLN A 56 23.20 -4.67 5.01
C GLN A 56 23.56 -4.99 3.56
N ALA A 57 22.55 -4.88 2.68
CA ALA A 57 22.79 -5.01 1.25
C ALA A 57 23.67 -3.87 0.73
N PRO A 58 24.70 -4.15 -0.09
CA PRO A 58 25.47 -3.09 -0.72
C PRO A 58 24.60 -2.27 -1.67
N ASP A 59 24.95 -0.99 -1.84
CA ASP A 59 24.23 -0.06 -2.71
C ASP A 59 24.20 -0.56 -4.17
N GLU A 60 25.28 -1.18 -4.64
CA GLU A 60 25.40 -1.71 -6.00
C GLU A 60 24.36 -2.79 -6.29
N GLU A 61 24.14 -3.71 -5.35
CA GLU A 61 23.14 -4.77 -5.50
C GLU A 61 21.72 -4.26 -5.33
N SER A 62 21.51 -3.31 -4.41
CA SER A 62 20.21 -2.65 -4.24
C SER A 62 19.80 -1.90 -5.51
N PHE A 63 20.77 -1.23 -6.15
CA PHE A 63 20.54 -0.49 -7.38
C PHE A 63 20.35 -1.41 -8.58
N ALA A 64 21.11 -2.50 -8.68
CA ALA A 64 20.94 -3.49 -9.75
C ALA A 64 19.56 -4.17 -9.71
N GLU A 65 19.07 -4.50 -8.51
CA GLU A 65 17.82 -5.25 -8.33
C GLU A 65 16.57 -4.33 -8.38
N PHE A 66 16.65 -3.11 -7.82
CA PHE A 66 15.48 -2.23 -7.65
C PHE A 66 15.62 -0.84 -8.28
N GLY A 67 16.79 -0.47 -8.79
CA GLY A 67 17.08 0.90 -9.25
C GLY A 67 17.12 1.93 -8.12
N LEU A 68 17.22 1.48 -6.87
CA LEU A 68 17.20 2.32 -5.67
C LEU A 68 18.48 2.15 -4.86
N ARG A 69 18.93 3.23 -4.22
CA ARG A 69 19.98 3.13 -3.19
C ARG A 69 19.44 2.42 -1.95
N VAL A 70 20.32 1.85 -1.14
CA VAL A 70 19.95 1.08 0.05
C VAL A 70 19.11 1.89 1.04
N ASP A 71 19.42 3.18 1.24
CA ASP A 71 18.65 4.07 2.11
C ASP A 71 17.20 4.27 1.61
N GLN A 72 17.03 4.31 0.29
CA GLN A 72 15.72 4.45 -0.35
C GLN A 72 14.92 3.15 -0.25
N VAL A 73 15.58 1.99 -0.38
CA VAL A 73 14.99 0.67 -0.13
C VAL A 73 14.51 0.59 1.32
N HIS A 74 15.35 0.97 2.29
CA HIS A 74 15.01 0.97 3.71
C HIS A 74 13.84 1.92 3.99
N THR A 75 13.84 3.13 3.40
CA THR A 75 12.76 4.11 3.54
C THR A 75 11.44 3.56 3.01
N ARG A 76 11.45 2.94 1.83
CA ARG A 76 10.25 2.33 1.24
C ARG A 76 9.75 1.16 2.07
N CYS A 77 10.64 0.32 2.58
CA CYS A 77 10.28 -0.80 3.47
C CYS A 77 9.66 -0.31 4.77
N ARG A 78 10.17 0.78 5.37
CA ARG A 78 9.51 1.44 6.51
C ARG A 78 8.11 1.94 6.16
N GLY A 79 7.93 2.53 4.97
CA GLY A 79 6.63 2.95 4.46
C GLY A 79 5.63 1.79 4.38
N ILE A 80 6.05 0.64 3.82
CA ILE A 80 5.23 -0.58 3.72
C ILE A 80 4.84 -1.10 5.11
N LEU A 81 5.77 -1.09 6.06
CA LEU A 81 5.51 -1.52 7.45
C LEU A 81 4.54 -0.58 8.19
N GLN A 82 4.53 0.70 7.84
CA GLN A 82 3.67 1.71 8.46
C GLN A 82 2.30 1.82 7.79
N SER A 83 2.17 1.45 6.51
CA SER A 83 0.96 1.70 5.73
C SER A 83 -0.20 0.77 6.05
N THR A 84 0.04 -0.41 6.64
CA THR A 84 -1.04 -1.37 6.93
C THR A 84 -0.69 -2.29 8.10
N PRO A 85 -1.63 -2.50 9.05
CA PRO A 85 -1.40 -3.40 10.17
C PRO A 85 -1.19 -4.85 9.71
N ALA A 86 -0.17 -5.52 10.25
CA ALA A 86 0.24 -6.88 9.89
C ALA A 86 -0.88 -7.95 9.96
N GLY A 87 -1.94 -7.66 10.72
CA GLY A 87 -3.16 -8.47 10.82
C GLY A 87 -3.92 -8.66 9.49
N PHE A 88 -3.72 -7.76 8.53
CA PHE A 88 -4.39 -7.77 7.23
C PHE A 88 -3.68 -8.61 6.17
N TYR A 89 -2.43 -9.02 6.40
CA TYR A 89 -1.65 -9.78 5.43
C TYR A 89 -1.74 -11.30 5.64
N SER A 90 -1.42 -12.04 4.57
CA SER A 90 -1.24 -13.51 4.59
C SER A 90 -0.23 -13.92 5.68
N THR A 91 -0.29 -15.17 6.16
CA THR A 91 0.64 -15.65 7.22
C THR A 91 2.10 -15.59 6.77
N VAL A 92 2.36 -15.87 5.49
CA VAL A 92 3.72 -15.82 4.90
C VAL A 92 4.24 -14.39 4.85
N ASP A 93 3.43 -13.45 4.35
CA ASP A 93 3.84 -12.05 4.27
C ASP A 93 3.94 -11.42 5.66
N ARG A 94 3.12 -11.87 6.61
CA ARG A 94 3.19 -11.43 8.01
C ARG A 94 4.54 -11.75 8.64
N GLN A 95 5.06 -12.97 8.44
CA GLN A 95 6.38 -13.33 8.95
C GLN A 95 7.45 -12.44 8.34
N LEU A 96 7.38 -12.22 7.02
CA LEU A 96 8.32 -11.36 6.31
C LEU A 96 8.31 -9.91 6.81
N LEU A 97 7.12 -9.37 7.11
CA LEU A 97 6.95 -8.03 7.69
C LEU A 97 7.54 -7.95 9.10
N VAL A 98 7.35 -8.97 9.93
CA VAL A 98 7.91 -9.02 11.30
C VAL A 98 9.43 -9.04 11.26
N ASP A 99 10.02 -9.89 10.42
CA ASP A 99 11.48 -10.01 10.30
C ASP A 99 12.09 -8.70 9.79
N ALA A 100 11.51 -8.12 8.73
CA ALA A 100 11.96 -6.83 8.19
C ALA A 100 11.82 -5.67 9.20
N ALA A 101 10.74 -5.66 10.00
CA ALA A 101 10.55 -4.66 11.05
C ALA A 101 11.64 -4.74 12.13
N GLN A 102 12.02 -5.94 12.55
CA GLN A 102 13.07 -6.14 13.55
C GLN A 102 14.42 -5.60 13.03
N LEU A 103 14.76 -5.90 11.77
CA LEU A 103 16.00 -5.42 11.15
C LEU A 103 16.06 -3.90 11.09
N LEU A 104 14.98 -3.27 10.63
CA LEU A 104 14.91 -1.82 10.48
C LEU A 104 14.87 -1.09 11.84
N ALA A 105 14.39 -1.76 12.90
CA ALA A 105 14.43 -1.25 14.26
C ALA A 105 15.84 -1.33 14.86
N VAL A 106 16.58 -2.43 14.64
CA VAL A 106 17.98 -2.58 15.08
C VAL A 106 18.87 -1.55 14.40
N SER A 107 18.73 -1.34 13.08
CA SER A 107 19.49 -0.31 12.35
C SER A 107 19.09 1.12 12.70
N SER A 108 17.94 1.33 13.36
CA SER A 108 17.47 2.64 13.82
C SER A 108 17.88 2.97 15.25
N ALA A 109 18.46 2.03 16.00
CA ALA A 109 18.85 2.27 17.38
C ALA A 109 19.94 3.38 17.42
N PRO A 110 19.70 4.50 18.13
CA PRO A 110 20.69 5.57 18.18
C PRO A 110 21.95 5.01 18.84
N ALA A 111 23.09 5.17 18.15
CA ALA A 111 24.41 4.85 18.66
C ALA A 111 24.52 5.34 20.11
N ARG A 112 24.56 4.37 21.03
CA ARG A 112 24.68 4.58 22.47
C ARG A 112 25.90 5.49 22.68
N ARG A 113 25.65 6.78 22.91
CA ARG A 113 26.69 7.79 23.16
C ARG A 113 27.60 7.22 24.24
N LYS A 114 28.86 6.97 23.90
CA LYS A 114 29.91 6.72 24.89
C LYS A 114 29.93 7.92 25.81
N ARG A 115 29.33 7.76 26.99
CA ARG A 115 29.43 8.73 28.07
C ARG A 115 30.86 8.58 28.58
N GLY A 116 31.75 9.44 28.10
CA GLY A 116 33.11 9.54 28.61
C GLY A 116 33.07 9.92 30.08
N VAL A 117 33.81 9.16 30.88
CA VAL A 117 34.34 9.52 32.20
C VAL A 117 35.82 9.23 32.13
#